data_AF-A0A3A4V8Q8-F1
#
_entry.id   AF-A0A3A4V8Q8-F1
#
_cell.length_a   1.000
_cell.length_b   1.000
_cell.length_c   1.000
_cell.angle_alpha   90.00
_cell.angle_beta   90.00
_cell.angle_gamma   90.00
#
_symmetry.space_group_name_H-M   'P 1'
#
loop_
_entity.id
_entity.type
_entity.pdbx_description
1 polymer ?
#
loop_
_entity_poly.entity_id
_entity_poly.type
_entity_poly.pdbx_seq_one_letter_code
_entity_poly.pdbx_strand_id
1 'polypeptide(L)'
;MGEEICARQLVVYLILKIGGCVKKKSLPAELVCELLEQFPDAPALTLAKKAYRENPGYWSTQEACRKMFQYYLGVCGRENLSNLKDKKFVREPRKSGWSDVIPEALVQLNDWNTLQISGPNKTLILADAHIPFHDEEALSLALDYGAKEDPSIIILNGDMVDHYALSRWEKNPAFRRFPEEVKSTIYFLSGLRKRFPKARIIYKHGNHEERFDAYMRMKAIDLLGIPQFDWKNVYDLDKYNIELVSQKRPIRLGKLNIIHGHEYVFNISNPVNPARGMFLKAKAHVLGGHFHQTSQHSEKSLEQHVISAWSTGCLCDLHPEYRPLNPWNHGFAFVITDDEGGFHVENLRIVMGKVW
;
A
#
# COMPACT_ATOMS: atom_id res chain seq x y z
N MET A 1 53.51 42.19 19.55
CA MET A 1 54.76 41.45 19.81
C MET A 1 54.44 40.36 20.80
N GLY A 2 54.78 39.11 20.45
CA GLY A 2 55.10 38.07 21.42
C GLY A 2 53.93 37.25 21.98
N GLU A 3 54.03 35.94 21.79
CA GLU A 3 53.58 34.91 22.73
C GLU A 3 52.13 34.40 22.65
N GLU A 4 51.78 33.72 21.55
CA GLU A 4 50.80 32.61 21.63
C GLU A 4 50.97 31.51 20.55
N ILE A 5 52.16 31.39 19.94
CA ILE A 5 52.42 30.41 18.87
C ILE A 5 53.19 29.16 19.36
N CYS A 6 53.69 29.11 20.60
CA CYS A 6 54.70 28.12 20.97
C CYS A 6 54.22 26.84 21.69
N ALA A 7 52.91 26.66 21.96
CA ALA A 7 52.44 25.47 22.71
C ALA A 7 52.10 24.26 21.81
N ARG A 8 51.49 24.47 20.62
CA ARG A 8 51.08 23.38 19.73
C ARG A 8 52.22 22.77 18.91
N GLN A 9 53.28 23.54 18.61
CA GLN A 9 54.44 23.02 17.90
C GLN A 9 55.39 22.21 18.81
N LEU A 10 55.46 22.50 20.11
CA LEU A 10 56.32 21.77 21.04
C LEU A 10 55.80 20.37 21.40
N VAL A 11 54.47 20.21 21.51
CA VAL A 11 53.85 18.90 21.82
C VAL A 11 54.04 17.90 20.67
N VAL A 12 54.13 18.38 19.42
CA VAL A 12 54.38 17.53 18.25
C VAL A 12 55.85 17.10 18.17
N TYR A 13 56.80 17.90 18.66
CA TYR A 13 58.22 17.56 18.62
C TYR A 13 58.61 16.54 19.72
N LEU A 14 57.93 16.55 20.87
CA LEU A 14 58.25 15.62 21.97
C LEU A 14 57.68 14.20 21.80
N ILE A 15 56.65 14.02 20.96
CA ILE A 15 56.04 12.69 20.68
C ILE A 15 56.84 11.91 19.62
N LEU A 16 57.83 12.52 18.97
CA LEU A 16 58.63 11.88 17.90
C LEU A 16 59.80 11.00 18.41
N LYS A 17 59.98 10.81 19.72
CA LYS A 17 61.15 10.07 20.25
C LYS A 17 60.87 8.79 21.04
N ILE A 18 59.65 8.27 21.06
CA ILE A 18 59.36 6.99 21.72
C ILE A 18 58.42 6.13 20.86
N GLY A 19 58.96 5.06 20.29
CA GLY A 19 58.22 3.84 19.97
C GLY A 19 57.65 3.68 18.55
N GLY A 20 58.15 2.65 17.85
CA GLY A 20 57.37 1.85 16.91
C GLY A 20 57.05 2.48 15.55
N CYS A 21 57.55 1.86 14.48
CA CYS A 21 57.15 2.16 13.11
C CYS A 21 55.69 1.74 12.85
N VAL A 22 54.73 2.52 13.34
CA VAL A 22 53.38 2.57 12.77
C VAL A 22 53.42 3.73 11.79
N LYS A 23 53.31 3.46 10.49
CA LYS A 23 53.20 4.51 9.47
C LYS A 23 51.95 5.36 9.77
N LYS A 24 52.12 6.46 10.50
CA LYS A 24 51.06 7.45 10.73
C LYS A 24 50.61 7.99 9.38
N LYS A 25 49.30 8.18 9.22
CA LYS A 25 48.74 8.84 8.05
C LYS A 25 49.34 10.26 7.99
N SER A 26 49.49 10.82 6.79
CA SER A 26 49.92 12.22 6.67
C SER A 26 48.84 13.15 7.23
N LEU A 27 49.20 14.35 7.69
CA LEU A 27 48.23 15.35 8.19
C LEU A 27 47.05 15.60 7.20
N PRO A 28 47.27 15.72 5.87
CA PRO A 28 46.16 15.80 4.91
C PRO A 28 45.28 14.54 4.85
N ALA A 29 45.87 13.36 5.04
CA ALA A 29 45.14 12.10 5.02
C ALA A 29 44.28 11.87 6.28
N GLU A 30 44.75 12.33 7.44
CA GLU A 30 43.96 12.31 8.69
C GLU A 30 42.72 13.19 8.55
N LEU A 31 42.88 14.43 8.07
CA LEU A 31 41.78 15.36 7.83
C LEU A 31 40.75 14.84 6.81
N VAL A 32 41.19 14.15 5.75
CA VAL A 32 40.28 13.50 4.80
C VAL A 32 39.45 12.41 5.48
N CYS A 33 40.06 11.60 6.35
CA CYS A 33 39.33 10.56 7.09
C CYS A 33 38.31 11.19 8.05
N GLU A 34 38.68 12.24 8.79
CA GLU A 34 37.78 12.95 9.71
C GLU A 34 36.55 13.52 8.96
N LEU A 35 36.77 14.18 7.82
CA LEU A 35 35.68 14.73 7.02
C LEU A 35 34.78 13.65 6.40
N LEU A 36 35.33 12.48 6.07
CA LEU A 36 34.56 11.33 5.60
C LEU A 36 33.76 10.67 6.73
N GLU A 37 34.25 10.70 7.97
CA GLU A 37 33.47 10.26 9.14
C GLU A 37 32.33 11.22 9.47
N GLN A 38 32.58 12.53 9.37
CA GLN A 38 31.58 13.55 9.66
C GLN A 38 30.50 13.64 8.57
N PHE A 39 30.89 13.44 7.30
CA PHE A 39 30.00 13.57 6.15
C PHE A 39 30.12 12.36 5.22
N PRO A 40 29.68 11.17 5.66
CA PRO A 40 29.83 9.92 4.91
C PRO A 40 29.21 10.00 3.50
N ASP A 41 28.12 10.77 3.36
CA ASP A 41 27.37 10.92 2.10
C ASP A 41 27.62 12.23 1.35
N ALA A 42 28.70 12.96 1.62
CA ALA A 42 29.02 14.15 0.82
C ALA A 42 29.79 13.79 -0.48
N PRO A 43 29.58 14.52 -1.60
CA PRO A 43 30.40 14.35 -2.81
C PRO A 43 31.88 14.69 -2.57
N ALA A 44 32.78 13.92 -3.19
CA ALA A 44 34.23 14.14 -3.05
C ALA A 44 34.65 15.56 -3.45
N LEU A 45 34.03 16.15 -4.49
CA LEU A 45 34.32 17.53 -4.90
C LEU A 45 33.86 18.55 -3.85
N THR A 46 32.72 18.34 -3.21
CA THR A 46 32.18 19.22 -2.16
C THR A 46 33.08 19.20 -0.94
N LEU A 47 33.50 18.01 -0.50
CA LEU A 47 34.44 17.86 0.61
C LEU A 47 35.81 18.45 0.28
N ALA A 48 36.31 18.22 -0.95
CA ALA A 48 37.58 18.80 -1.39
C ALA A 48 37.56 20.34 -1.43
N LYS A 49 36.47 20.95 -1.91
CA LYS A 49 36.29 22.42 -1.88
C LYS A 49 36.33 22.97 -0.46
N LYS A 50 35.62 22.30 0.47
CA LYS A 50 35.60 22.68 1.90
C LYS A 50 36.99 22.56 2.52
N ALA A 51 37.60 21.38 2.41
CA ALA A 51 38.90 21.08 3.00
C ALA A 51 40.02 21.98 2.47
N TYR A 52 40.06 22.21 1.16
CA TYR A 52 41.06 23.06 0.51
C TYR A 52 40.94 24.53 0.92
N ARG A 53 39.72 25.04 1.07
CA ARG A 53 39.46 26.43 1.51
C ARG A 53 39.83 26.63 2.98
N GLU A 54 39.55 25.65 3.83
CA GLU A 54 39.73 25.76 5.29
C GLU A 54 41.15 25.41 5.75
N ASN A 55 41.96 24.76 4.91
CA ASN A 55 43.34 24.34 5.24
C ASN A 55 44.33 24.72 4.11
N PRO A 56 44.68 26.01 3.98
CA PRO A 56 45.60 26.48 2.95
C PRO A 56 46.98 25.81 3.08
N GLY A 57 47.56 25.38 1.96
CA GLY A 57 48.91 24.80 1.93
C GLY A 57 49.00 23.29 2.20
N TYR A 58 47.91 22.62 2.57
CA TYR A 58 47.90 21.16 2.79
C TYR A 58 47.89 20.35 1.49
N TRP A 59 47.39 20.94 0.41
CA TRP A 59 47.40 20.37 -0.94
C TRP A 59 47.89 21.41 -1.93
N SER A 60 48.54 20.95 -3.00
CA SER A 60 49.04 21.83 -4.08
C SER A 60 47.91 22.42 -4.93
N THR A 61 46.80 21.70 -5.08
CA THR A 61 45.60 22.15 -5.81
C THR A 61 44.34 21.54 -5.21
N GLN A 62 43.18 22.15 -5.46
CA GLN A 62 41.87 21.57 -5.10
C GLN A 62 41.67 20.19 -5.74
N GLU A 63 42.21 19.96 -6.94
CA GLU A 63 42.13 18.65 -7.62
C GLU A 63 43.01 17.60 -6.94
N ALA A 64 44.17 17.96 -6.41
CA ALA A 64 44.99 17.06 -5.58
C ALA A 64 44.25 16.65 -4.30
N CYS A 65 43.53 17.59 -3.67
CA CYS A 65 42.64 17.31 -2.54
C CYS A 65 41.50 16.35 -2.95
N ARG A 66 40.82 16.61 -4.07
CA ARG A 66 39.74 15.76 -4.59
C ARG A 66 40.22 14.33 -4.88
N LYS A 67 41.38 14.16 -5.51
CA LYS A 67 41.97 12.84 -5.78
C LYS A 67 42.26 12.06 -4.49
N MET A 68 42.66 12.75 -3.41
CA MET A 68 42.84 12.10 -2.11
C MET A 68 41.52 11.61 -1.52
N PHE A 69 40.43 12.40 -1.58
CA PHE A 69 39.09 11.92 -1.23
C PHE A 69 38.67 10.73 -2.09
N GLN A 70 38.88 10.79 -3.40
CA GLN A 70 38.54 9.69 -4.31
C GLN A 70 39.33 8.41 -4.03
N TYR A 71 40.59 8.52 -3.58
CA TYR A 71 41.43 7.39 -3.18
C TYR A 71 40.83 6.66 -1.97
N TYR A 72 40.50 7.39 -0.89
CA TYR A 72 39.89 6.80 0.31
C TYR A 72 38.47 6.28 0.09
N LEU A 73 37.72 6.88 -0.83
CA LEU A 73 36.41 6.39 -1.26
C LEU A 73 36.48 5.17 -2.19
N GLY A 74 37.68 4.78 -2.65
CA GLY A 74 37.86 3.61 -3.52
C GLY A 74 37.53 3.83 -5.00
N VAL A 75 37.40 5.07 -5.47
CA VAL A 75 36.92 5.40 -6.82
C VAL A 75 38.03 5.82 -7.80
N CYS A 76 39.31 5.61 -7.45
CA CYS A 76 40.50 5.91 -8.27
C CYS A 76 41.02 4.73 -9.11
N GLY A 77 40.18 3.75 -9.43
CA GLY A 77 40.55 2.57 -10.24
C GLY A 77 40.89 1.32 -9.41
N ARG A 78 40.85 0.15 -10.08
CA ARG A 78 40.92 -1.18 -9.43
C ARG A 78 42.23 -1.43 -8.69
N GLU A 79 43.36 -1.01 -9.24
CA GLU A 79 44.68 -1.19 -8.63
C GLU A 79 44.78 -0.41 -7.30
N ASN A 80 44.38 0.86 -7.30
CA ASN A 80 44.35 1.68 -6.08
C ASN A 80 43.42 1.12 -5.01
N LEU A 81 42.25 0.61 -5.40
CA LEU A 81 41.32 -0.04 -4.48
C LEU A 81 41.89 -1.33 -3.88
N SER A 82 42.65 -2.12 -4.66
CA SER A 82 43.31 -3.33 -4.17
C SER A 82 44.42 -3.03 -3.16
N ASN A 83 45.12 -1.90 -3.33
CA ASN A 83 46.22 -1.45 -2.48
C ASN A 83 45.76 -0.64 -1.25
N LEU A 84 44.48 -0.28 -1.16
CA LEU A 84 43.92 0.46 -0.03
C LEU A 84 43.76 -0.46 1.19
N LYS A 85 44.60 -0.22 2.21
CA LYS A 85 44.63 -1.03 3.44
C LYS A 85 43.37 -0.90 4.29
N ASP A 86 42.79 0.29 4.32
CA ASP A 86 41.63 0.64 5.13
C ASP A 86 40.44 0.91 4.22
N LYS A 87 39.51 -0.05 4.17
CA LYS A 87 38.33 0.00 3.30
C LYS A 87 37.10 0.63 3.96
N LYS A 88 37.26 1.25 5.14
CA LYS A 88 36.16 1.81 5.94
C LYS A 88 35.24 2.75 5.15
N PHE A 89 35.80 3.54 4.23
CA PHE A 89 35.06 4.56 3.47
C PHE A 89 34.79 4.17 2.00
N VAL A 90 35.12 2.94 1.60
CA VAL A 90 34.93 2.50 0.22
C VAL A 90 33.45 2.46 -0.11
N ARG A 91 33.07 3.07 -1.23
CA ARG A 91 31.70 3.04 -1.76
C ARG A 91 31.70 3.01 -3.28
N GLU A 92 30.58 2.60 -3.85
CA GLU A 92 30.38 2.65 -5.29
C GLU A 92 30.54 4.09 -5.82
N PRO A 93 31.17 4.28 -7.01
CA PRO A 93 31.25 5.58 -7.64
C PRO A 93 29.86 6.20 -7.77
N ARG A 94 29.71 7.44 -7.28
CA ARG A 94 28.47 8.19 -7.52
C ARG A 94 28.27 8.32 -9.02
N LYS A 95 27.12 7.82 -9.49
CA LYS A 95 26.69 8.06 -10.87
C LYS A 95 26.52 9.57 -11.06
N SER A 96 27.03 10.12 -12.15
CA SER A 96 26.64 11.46 -12.58
C SER A 96 25.13 11.45 -12.84
N GLY A 97 24.37 12.25 -12.10
CA GLY A 97 22.93 12.32 -12.21
C GLY A 97 22.37 13.32 -11.22
N TRP A 98 21.09 13.63 -11.34
CA TRP A 98 20.40 14.64 -10.53
C TRP A 98 20.14 14.21 -9.07
N SER A 99 20.66 13.06 -8.63
CA SER A 99 20.42 12.51 -7.29
C SER A 99 21.02 13.36 -6.16
N ASP A 100 21.92 14.27 -6.47
CA ASP A 100 22.51 15.23 -5.53
C ASP A 100 21.67 16.51 -5.36
N VAL A 101 20.66 16.73 -6.22
CA VAL A 101 19.77 17.90 -6.16
C VAL A 101 18.28 17.55 -6.03
N ILE A 102 17.89 16.31 -6.33
CA ILE A 102 16.53 15.83 -6.13
C ILE A 102 16.38 15.40 -4.66
N PRO A 103 15.46 16.02 -3.89
CA PRO A 103 15.20 15.59 -2.51
C PRO A 103 14.57 14.20 -2.49
N GLU A 104 14.70 13.51 -1.36
CA GLU A 104 14.03 12.23 -1.14
C GLU A 104 12.52 12.38 -1.29
N ALA A 105 11.92 11.55 -2.15
CA ALA A 105 10.48 11.58 -2.40
C ALA A 105 9.73 10.82 -1.30
N LEU A 106 8.68 11.43 -0.76
CA LEU A 106 7.75 10.74 0.13
C LEU A 106 6.79 9.87 -0.69
N VAL A 107 6.62 8.62 -0.29
CA VAL A 107 5.67 7.68 -0.89
C VAL A 107 4.44 7.59 0.00
N GLN A 108 3.25 7.79 -0.58
CA GLN A 108 1.99 7.77 0.19
C GLN A 108 1.49 6.36 0.50
N LEU A 109 1.71 5.43 -0.43
CA LEU A 109 1.30 4.03 -0.31
C LEU A 109 2.53 3.15 -0.51
N ASN A 110 3.23 2.85 0.58
CA ASN A 110 4.35 1.93 0.55
C ASN A 110 3.84 0.53 0.17
N ASP A 111 4.58 -0.16 -0.71
CA ASP A 111 4.31 -1.55 -1.11
C ASP A 111 2.93 -1.80 -1.74
N TRP A 112 2.36 -0.80 -2.42
CA TRP A 112 1.09 -0.98 -3.13
C TRP A 112 1.19 -2.08 -4.20
N ASN A 113 0.46 -3.17 -4.00
CA ASN A 113 0.45 -4.34 -4.86
C ASN A 113 -0.94 -5.00 -4.89
N THR A 114 -1.14 -5.92 -5.84
CA THR A 114 -2.34 -6.74 -5.88
C THR A 114 -2.20 -7.93 -4.94
N LEU A 115 -3.27 -8.29 -4.22
CA LEU A 115 -3.34 -9.60 -3.56
C LEU A 115 -3.56 -10.67 -4.63
N GLN A 116 -2.52 -11.43 -4.97
CA GLN A 116 -2.63 -12.52 -5.95
C GLN A 116 -3.18 -13.79 -5.29
N ILE A 117 -4.20 -14.37 -5.91
CA ILE A 117 -4.77 -15.67 -5.57
C ILE A 117 -4.67 -16.54 -6.83
N SER A 118 -3.98 -17.66 -6.70
CA SER A 118 -3.68 -18.58 -7.80
C SER A 118 -4.28 -19.96 -7.53
N GLY A 119 -4.36 -20.78 -8.58
CA GLY A 119 -4.86 -22.14 -8.52
C GLY A 119 -6.38 -22.24 -8.58
N PRO A 120 -6.90 -23.47 -8.51
CA PRO A 120 -8.31 -23.74 -8.65
C PRO A 120 -9.04 -23.36 -7.38
N ASN A 121 -10.02 -22.48 -7.51
CA ASN A 121 -10.80 -21.97 -6.38
C ASN A 121 -12.26 -21.88 -6.73
N LYS A 122 -13.10 -22.15 -5.74
CA LYS A 122 -14.52 -21.78 -5.73
C LYS A 122 -14.66 -20.58 -4.80
N THR A 123 -15.03 -19.44 -5.37
CA THR A 123 -15.00 -18.17 -4.64
C THR A 123 -16.40 -17.55 -4.58
N LEU A 124 -16.94 -17.41 -3.38
CA LEU A 124 -18.12 -16.59 -3.14
C LEU A 124 -17.70 -15.12 -2.95
N ILE A 125 -18.29 -14.21 -3.72
CA ILE A 125 -18.02 -12.78 -3.63
C ILE A 125 -19.30 -12.07 -3.22
N LEU A 126 -19.27 -11.45 -2.04
CA LEU A 126 -20.36 -10.65 -1.47
C LEU A 126 -19.91 -9.19 -1.40
N ALA A 127 -20.78 -8.24 -1.69
CA ALA A 127 -20.47 -6.81 -1.62
C ALA A 127 -21.71 -6.03 -1.18
N ASP A 128 -21.50 -4.80 -0.74
CA ASP A 128 -22.57 -3.81 -0.56
C ASP A 128 -23.71 -4.33 0.34
N ALA A 129 -23.37 -4.96 1.47
CA ALA A 129 -24.34 -5.40 2.48
C ALA A 129 -24.76 -4.26 3.41
N HIS A 130 -23.91 -3.25 3.60
CA HIS A 130 -24.21 -2.05 4.39
C HIS A 130 -24.74 -2.35 5.80
N ILE A 131 -24.20 -3.34 6.50
CA ILE A 131 -24.61 -3.67 7.88
C ILE A 131 -24.58 -2.36 8.71
N PRO A 132 -25.70 -1.97 9.35
CA PRO A 132 -26.90 -2.77 9.65
C PRO A 132 -28.06 -2.68 8.64
N PHE A 133 -27.98 -1.92 7.55
CA PHE A 133 -29.01 -1.75 6.51
C PHE A 133 -29.02 -2.86 5.45
N HIS A 134 -28.56 -4.06 5.82
CA HIS A 134 -28.63 -5.22 4.94
C HIS A 134 -30.08 -5.65 4.71
N ASP A 135 -30.35 -6.20 3.53
CA ASP A 135 -31.58 -6.95 3.32
C ASP A 135 -31.37 -8.37 3.85
N GLU A 136 -32.13 -8.74 4.89
CA GLU A 136 -31.95 -10.01 5.60
C GLU A 136 -32.17 -11.22 4.68
N GLU A 137 -33.18 -11.15 3.79
CA GLU A 137 -33.52 -12.24 2.88
C GLU A 137 -32.44 -12.38 1.79
N ALA A 138 -32.03 -11.27 1.17
CA ALA A 138 -31.02 -11.28 0.12
C ALA A 138 -29.67 -11.78 0.63
N LEU A 139 -29.23 -11.31 1.80
CA LEU A 139 -27.99 -11.76 2.42
C LEU A 139 -28.07 -13.24 2.81
N SER A 140 -29.20 -13.71 3.37
CA SER A 140 -29.39 -15.13 3.70
C SER A 140 -29.31 -16.01 2.46
N LEU A 141 -30.01 -15.65 1.37
CA LEU A 141 -30.01 -16.42 0.12
C LEU A 141 -28.62 -16.51 -0.50
N ALA A 142 -27.83 -15.44 -0.46
CA ALA A 142 -26.45 -15.44 -0.94
C ALA A 142 -25.55 -16.37 -0.10
N LEU A 143 -25.72 -16.37 1.22
CA LEU A 143 -24.98 -17.25 2.13
C LEU A 143 -25.41 -18.72 1.99
N ASP A 144 -26.69 -19.00 1.79
CA ASP A 144 -27.21 -20.35 1.59
C ASP A 144 -26.74 -20.93 0.24
N TYR A 145 -26.73 -20.11 -0.81
CA TYR A 145 -26.10 -20.47 -2.08
C TYR A 145 -24.61 -20.82 -1.86
N GLY A 146 -23.87 -19.96 -1.15
CA GLY A 146 -22.48 -20.24 -0.79
C GLY A 146 -22.32 -21.54 -0.01
N ALA A 147 -23.17 -21.80 0.99
CA ALA A 147 -23.10 -23.02 1.79
C ALA A 147 -23.36 -24.28 0.95
N LYS A 148 -24.21 -24.18 -0.09
CA LYS A 148 -24.46 -25.27 -1.04
C LYS A 148 -23.27 -25.52 -1.97
N GLU A 149 -22.61 -24.47 -2.44
CA GLU A 149 -21.50 -24.59 -3.40
C GLU A 149 -20.14 -24.90 -2.76
N ASP A 150 -20.04 -24.77 -1.43
CA ASP A 150 -18.85 -25.07 -0.60
C ASP A 150 -17.59 -24.34 -1.10
N PRO A 151 -17.55 -22.99 -1.03
CA PRO A 151 -16.43 -22.21 -1.54
C PRO A 151 -15.16 -22.41 -0.69
N SER A 152 -14.02 -22.48 -1.38
CA SER A 152 -12.70 -22.43 -0.74
C SER A 152 -12.35 -21.02 -0.27
N ILE A 153 -12.93 -19.99 -0.90
CA ILE A 153 -12.65 -18.57 -0.63
C ILE A 153 -13.96 -17.78 -0.54
N ILE A 154 -14.05 -16.89 0.45
CA ILE A 154 -15.10 -15.86 0.53
C ILE A 154 -14.43 -14.49 0.47
N ILE A 155 -14.84 -13.67 -0.48
CA ILE A 155 -14.40 -12.28 -0.59
C ILE A 155 -15.57 -11.38 -0.22
N LEU A 156 -15.37 -10.60 0.83
CA LEU A 156 -16.24 -9.49 1.20
C LEU A 156 -15.70 -8.23 0.48
N ASN A 157 -16.24 -7.95 -0.70
CA ASN A 157 -15.71 -7.01 -1.68
C ASN A 157 -16.20 -5.56 -1.46
N GLY A 158 -16.01 -5.05 -0.24
CA GLY A 158 -16.30 -3.66 0.12
C GLY A 158 -17.75 -3.38 0.50
N ASP A 159 -17.93 -2.28 1.22
CA ASP A 159 -19.20 -1.74 1.71
C ASP A 159 -20.05 -2.79 2.46
N MET A 160 -19.40 -3.63 3.27
CA MET A 160 -20.12 -4.58 4.13
C MET A 160 -20.65 -3.92 5.39
N VAL A 161 -19.99 -2.90 5.90
CA VAL A 161 -20.47 -2.07 7.01
C VAL A 161 -20.77 -0.67 6.49
N ASP A 162 -21.91 -0.09 6.87
CA ASP A 162 -22.32 1.20 6.31
C ASP A 162 -21.45 2.37 6.81
N HIS A 163 -20.98 2.30 8.06
CA HIS A 163 -20.37 3.44 8.75
C HIS A 163 -21.26 4.68 8.66
N TYR A 164 -22.55 4.51 8.92
CA TYR A 164 -23.54 5.57 8.84
C TYR A 164 -23.17 6.71 9.79
N ALA A 165 -22.84 6.36 11.04
CA ALA A 165 -22.45 7.33 12.06
C ALA A 165 -21.19 8.14 11.68
N LEU A 166 -20.26 7.53 10.93
CA LEU A 166 -19.01 8.15 10.47
C LEU A 166 -19.15 8.85 9.12
N SER A 167 -20.31 8.73 8.47
CA SER A 167 -20.59 9.42 7.22
C SER A 167 -20.50 10.95 7.39
N ARG A 168 -20.00 11.61 6.35
CA ARG A 168 -20.01 13.07 6.20
C ARG A 168 -21.38 13.61 5.80
N TRP A 169 -22.26 12.75 5.31
CA TRP A 169 -23.60 13.12 4.85
C TRP A 169 -24.54 13.35 6.05
N GLU A 170 -25.73 13.88 5.78
CA GLU A 170 -26.75 14.08 6.81
C GLU A 170 -27.14 12.75 7.44
N LYS A 171 -27.36 12.78 8.76
CA LYS A 171 -27.62 11.59 9.58
C LYS A 171 -28.88 11.82 10.39
N ASN A 172 -29.79 10.87 10.31
CA ASN A 172 -30.94 10.80 11.20
C ASN A 172 -30.47 10.21 12.54
N PRO A 173 -30.62 10.95 13.66
CA PRO A 173 -30.14 10.52 14.97
C PRO A 173 -30.88 9.30 15.54
N ALA A 174 -32.00 8.88 14.91
CA ALA A 174 -32.72 7.68 15.29
C ALA A 174 -32.01 6.38 14.89
N PHE A 175 -31.07 6.41 13.95
CA PHE A 175 -30.33 5.23 13.52
C PHE A 175 -29.16 4.90 14.46
N ARG A 176 -28.60 3.70 14.27
CA ARG A 176 -27.53 3.13 15.10
C ARG A 176 -26.33 4.06 15.16
N ARG A 177 -25.68 4.08 16.33
CA ARG A 177 -24.41 4.76 16.51
C ARG A 177 -23.29 3.78 16.14
N PHE A 178 -22.10 4.34 15.98
CA PHE A 178 -20.93 3.58 15.58
C PHE A 178 -20.67 2.31 16.43
N PRO A 179 -20.80 2.32 17.78
CA PRO A 179 -20.63 1.10 18.57
C PRO A 179 -21.63 -0.02 18.24
N GLU A 180 -22.90 0.31 17.94
CA GLU A 180 -23.86 -0.71 17.56
C GLU A 180 -23.63 -1.23 16.13
N GLU A 181 -23.12 -0.39 15.22
CA GLU A 181 -22.65 -0.84 13.89
C GLU A 181 -21.50 -1.85 14.03
N VAL A 182 -20.47 -1.50 14.83
CA VAL A 182 -19.34 -2.39 15.12
C VAL A 182 -19.80 -3.74 15.69
N LYS A 183 -20.69 -3.71 16.69
CA LYS A 183 -21.23 -4.92 17.31
C LYS A 183 -21.96 -5.81 16.30
N SER A 184 -22.81 -5.23 15.45
CA SER A 184 -23.55 -5.97 14.43
C SER A 184 -22.62 -6.60 13.39
N THR A 185 -21.60 -5.87 12.95
CA THR A 185 -20.62 -6.38 11.98
C THR A 185 -19.79 -7.51 12.59
N ILE A 186 -19.31 -7.37 13.83
CA ILE A 186 -18.60 -8.46 14.54
C ILE A 186 -19.48 -9.70 14.66
N TYR A 187 -20.77 -9.53 14.98
CA TYR A 187 -21.73 -10.63 15.05
C TYR A 187 -21.86 -11.35 13.70
N PHE A 188 -22.00 -10.60 12.61
CA PHE A 188 -22.02 -11.15 11.26
C PHE A 188 -20.73 -11.90 10.92
N LEU A 189 -19.56 -11.30 11.13
CA LEU A 189 -18.26 -11.92 10.82
C LEU A 189 -18.03 -13.20 11.64
N SER A 190 -18.42 -13.20 12.91
CA SER A 190 -18.40 -14.40 13.76
C SER A 190 -19.31 -15.50 13.21
N GLY A 191 -20.52 -15.15 12.77
CA GLY A 191 -21.47 -16.08 12.16
C GLY A 191 -20.94 -16.65 10.84
N LEU A 192 -20.38 -15.79 9.99
CA LEU A 192 -19.77 -16.16 8.72
C LEU A 192 -18.64 -17.17 8.93
N ARG A 193 -17.69 -16.88 9.85
CA ARG A 193 -16.60 -17.80 10.18
C ARG A 193 -17.12 -19.14 10.73
N LYS A 194 -18.16 -19.12 11.57
CA LYS A 194 -18.77 -20.36 12.09
C LYS A 194 -19.39 -21.21 10.98
N ARG A 195 -20.05 -20.57 10.01
CA ARG A 195 -20.72 -21.26 8.89
C ARG A 195 -19.73 -21.78 7.84
N PHE A 196 -18.62 -21.08 7.65
CA PHE A 196 -17.54 -21.41 6.72
C PHE A 196 -16.20 -21.57 7.44
N PRO A 197 -16.03 -22.64 8.25
CA PRO A 197 -14.86 -22.79 9.12
C PRO A 197 -13.56 -23.01 8.35
N LYS A 198 -13.63 -23.56 7.13
CA LYS A 198 -12.46 -23.89 6.30
C LYS A 198 -12.13 -22.85 5.23
N ALA A 199 -13.10 -22.01 4.85
CA ALA A 199 -12.91 -21.06 3.76
C ALA A 199 -11.88 -19.98 4.16
N ARG A 200 -11.01 -19.58 3.23
CA ARG A 200 -10.22 -18.36 3.38
C ARG A 200 -11.16 -17.17 3.24
N ILE A 201 -11.21 -16.28 4.24
CA ILE A 201 -12.10 -15.11 4.21
C ILE A 201 -11.23 -13.87 4.04
N ILE A 202 -11.53 -13.09 3.00
CA ILE A 202 -10.83 -11.85 2.68
C ILE A 202 -11.83 -10.71 2.74
N TYR A 203 -11.56 -9.74 3.63
CA TYR A 203 -12.30 -8.50 3.72
C TYR A 203 -11.57 -7.42 2.93
N LYS A 204 -12.22 -6.88 1.91
CA LYS A 204 -11.71 -5.76 1.13
C LYS A 204 -12.44 -4.48 1.52
N HIS A 205 -11.73 -3.37 1.73
CA HIS A 205 -12.37 -2.07 1.94
C HIS A 205 -13.07 -1.58 0.66
N GLY A 206 -14.28 -1.08 0.82
CA GLY A 206 -14.99 -0.18 -0.08
C GLY A 206 -14.90 1.27 0.39
N ASN A 207 -15.73 2.16 -0.17
CA ASN A 207 -15.75 3.57 0.23
C ASN A 207 -16.43 3.82 1.58
N HIS A 208 -17.32 2.94 2.03
CA HIS A 208 -17.90 3.02 3.37
C HIS A 208 -16.83 2.73 4.42
N GLU A 209 -15.96 1.74 4.22
CA GLU A 209 -14.82 1.52 5.12
C GLU A 209 -13.82 2.68 5.14
N GLU A 210 -13.56 3.34 4.02
CA GLU A 210 -12.68 4.53 3.97
C GLU A 210 -13.22 5.73 4.78
N ARG A 211 -14.52 5.74 5.13
CA ARG A 211 -15.09 6.76 6.05
C ARG A 211 -14.46 6.66 7.44
N PHE A 212 -14.12 5.46 7.90
CA PHE A 212 -13.41 5.26 9.16
C PHE A 212 -12.05 5.93 9.12
N ASP A 213 -11.26 5.67 8.08
CA ASP A 213 -9.93 6.26 7.91
C ASP A 213 -9.99 7.79 7.82
N ALA A 214 -10.99 8.33 7.11
CA ALA A 214 -11.22 9.77 7.02
C ALA A 214 -11.62 10.37 8.39
N TYR A 215 -12.52 9.71 9.12
CA TYR A 215 -12.92 10.14 10.46
C TYR A 215 -11.74 10.18 11.42
N MET A 216 -10.91 9.12 11.43
CA MET A 216 -9.73 9.05 12.28
C MET A 216 -8.76 10.20 12.00
N ARG A 217 -8.47 10.51 10.73
CA ARG A 217 -7.60 11.64 10.36
C ARG A 217 -8.19 13.01 10.72
N MET A 218 -9.50 13.19 10.62
CA MET A 218 -10.14 14.50 10.77
C MET A 218 -10.60 14.82 12.19
N LYS A 219 -11.00 13.81 12.96
CA LYS A 219 -11.73 13.97 14.24
C LYS A 219 -11.09 13.25 15.41
N ALA A 220 -10.31 12.20 15.16
CA ALA A 220 -9.70 11.36 16.20
C ALA A 220 -8.20 11.13 15.91
N ILE A 221 -7.49 12.19 15.51
CA ILE A 221 -6.10 12.09 15.07
C ILE A 221 -5.17 11.58 16.17
N ASP A 222 -5.46 11.91 17.44
CA ASP A 222 -4.71 11.46 18.62
C ASP A 222 -4.81 9.95 18.87
N LEU A 223 -5.75 9.26 18.20
CA LEU A 223 -5.90 7.82 18.26
C LEU A 223 -5.14 7.09 17.14
N LEU A 224 -4.62 7.80 16.13
CA LEU A 224 -3.88 7.19 15.03
C LEU A 224 -2.57 6.58 15.54
N GLY A 225 -2.28 5.35 15.08
CA GLY A 225 -1.08 4.61 15.47
C GLY A 225 -1.23 3.82 16.77
N ILE A 226 -2.36 3.92 17.46
CA ILE A 226 -2.71 3.04 18.58
C ILE A 226 -3.39 1.78 18.01
N PRO A 227 -2.78 0.58 18.13
CA PRO A 227 -3.27 -0.61 17.44
C PRO A 227 -4.73 -0.95 17.73
N GLN A 228 -5.21 -0.72 18.94
CA GLN A 228 -6.60 -1.03 19.35
C GLN A 228 -7.66 -0.28 18.52
N PHE A 229 -7.29 0.86 17.92
CA PHE A 229 -8.15 1.65 17.06
C PHE A 229 -7.89 1.46 15.56
N ASP A 230 -6.98 0.54 15.19
CA ASP A 230 -6.86 0.12 13.80
C ASP A 230 -8.13 -0.62 13.37
N TRP A 231 -8.59 -0.38 12.14
CA TRP A 231 -9.84 -0.94 11.62
C TRP A 231 -9.95 -2.45 11.84
N LYS A 232 -8.88 -3.20 11.55
CA LYS A 232 -8.84 -4.67 11.72
C LYS A 232 -9.09 -5.11 13.16
N ASN A 233 -8.67 -4.30 14.14
CA ASN A 233 -8.76 -4.61 15.56
C ASN A 233 -10.11 -4.16 16.12
N VAL A 234 -10.66 -3.04 15.63
CA VAL A 234 -12.03 -2.61 15.93
C VAL A 234 -13.05 -3.69 15.56
N TYR A 235 -12.83 -4.43 14.48
CA TYR A 235 -13.71 -5.49 13.98
C TYR A 235 -13.23 -6.92 14.31
N ASP A 236 -12.25 -7.09 15.19
CA ASP A 236 -11.75 -8.39 15.64
C ASP A 236 -11.35 -9.35 14.49
N LEU A 237 -10.79 -8.84 13.38
CA LEU A 237 -10.51 -9.68 12.21
C LEU A 237 -9.56 -10.85 12.50
N ASP A 238 -8.52 -10.60 13.30
CA ASP A 238 -7.51 -11.61 13.66
C ASP A 238 -8.16 -12.78 14.45
N LYS A 239 -9.17 -12.48 15.30
CA LYS A 239 -9.93 -13.49 16.05
C LYS A 239 -10.73 -14.42 15.15
N TYR A 240 -11.21 -13.91 14.02
CA TYR A 240 -11.99 -14.70 13.05
C TYR A 240 -11.15 -15.15 11.84
N ASN A 241 -9.82 -15.01 11.90
CA ASN A 241 -8.90 -15.36 10.81
C ASN A 241 -9.35 -14.76 9.46
N ILE A 242 -9.58 -13.44 9.44
CA ILE A 242 -10.03 -12.70 8.25
C ILE A 242 -8.89 -11.81 7.76
N GLU A 243 -8.51 -11.97 6.50
CA GLU A 243 -7.46 -11.16 5.88
C GLU A 243 -8.02 -9.81 5.42
N LEU A 244 -7.27 -8.73 5.64
CA LEU A 244 -7.68 -7.38 5.23
C LEU A 244 -6.96 -6.91 3.96
N VAL A 245 -7.75 -6.42 2.99
CA VAL A 245 -7.26 -5.74 1.78
C VAL A 245 -7.78 -4.30 1.76
N SER A 246 -6.94 -3.36 2.18
CA SER A 246 -7.22 -1.92 2.18
C SER A 246 -6.41 -1.18 1.10
N GLN A 247 -6.43 0.16 1.15
CA GLN A 247 -5.67 1.05 0.24
C GLN A 247 -6.02 0.89 -1.25
N LYS A 248 -7.29 0.60 -1.54
CA LYS A 248 -7.78 0.45 -2.93
C LYS A 248 -7.02 -0.61 -3.74
N ARG A 249 -6.37 -1.56 -3.06
CA ARG A 249 -5.62 -2.63 -3.70
C ARG A 249 -6.59 -3.61 -4.37
N PRO A 250 -6.36 -4.03 -5.62
CA PRO A 250 -7.14 -5.08 -6.25
C PRO A 250 -6.81 -6.44 -5.65
N ILE A 251 -7.80 -7.34 -5.64
CA ILE A 251 -7.57 -8.77 -5.48
C ILE A 251 -7.52 -9.38 -6.87
N ARG A 252 -6.48 -10.14 -7.19
CA ARG A 252 -6.33 -10.79 -8.49
C ARG A 252 -6.56 -12.30 -8.34
N LEU A 253 -7.75 -12.74 -8.74
CA LEU A 253 -8.20 -14.13 -8.68
C LEU A 253 -7.95 -14.78 -10.06
N GLY A 254 -6.83 -15.49 -10.19
CA GLY A 254 -6.34 -15.94 -11.49
C GLY A 254 -6.06 -14.73 -12.41
N LYS A 255 -6.77 -14.66 -13.55
CA LYS A 255 -6.72 -13.53 -14.50
C LYS A 255 -7.83 -12.49 -14.28
N LEU A 256 -8.75 -12.71 -13.34
CA LEU A 256 -9.81 -11.77 -12.97
C LEU A 256 -9.32 -10.77 -11.91
N ASN A 257 -9.51 -9.48 -12.13
CA ASN A 257 -9.29 -8.46 -11.10
C ASN A 257 -10.60 -8.17 -10.37
N ILE A 258 -10.58 -8.18 -9.05
CA ILE A 258 -11.71 -7.87 -8.19
C ILE A 258 -11.39 -6.55 -7.49
N ILE A 259 -12.25 -5.57 -7.73
CA ILE A 259 -12.21 -4.24 -7.10
C ILE A 259 -13.58 -3.97 -6.48
N HIS A 260 -13.70 -3.00 -5.58
CA HIS A 260 -15.02 -2.63 -5.09
C HIS A 260 -15.76 -1.79 -6.15
N GLY A 261 -15.10 -0.77 -6.69
CA GLY A 261 -15.58 0.15 -7.71
C GLY A 261 -15.09 1.58 -7.43
N HIS A 262 -15.07 1.99 -6.15
CA HIS A 262 -14.66 3.34 -5.70
C HIS A 262 -13.16 3.66 -5.91
N GLU A 263 -12.39 2.67 -6.36
CA GLU A 263 -11.01 2.87 -6.80
C GLU A 263 -10.93 3.74 -8.04
N TYR A 264 -11.97 3.71 -8.89
CA TYR A 264 -12.09 4.61 -10.02
C TYR A 264 -13.03 5.78 -9.73
N VAL A 265 -12.65 6.95 -10.24
CA VAL A 265 -13.55 8.11 -10.29
C VAL A 265 -14.37 8.01 -11.57
N PHE A 266 -15.69 7.96 -11.40
CA PHE A 266 -16.66 7.95 -12.49
C PHE A 266 -17.30 9.33 -12.65
N ASN A 267 -17.35 9.83 -13.88
CA ASN A 267 -17.97 11.12 -14.20
C ASN A 267 -19.51 11.06 -14.20
N ILE A 268 -20.08 9.86 -14.20
CA ILE A 268 -21.52 9.63 -14.18
C ILE A 268 -21.85 8.85 -12.91
N SER A 269 -22.69 9.42 -12.05
CA SER A 269 -23.11 8.83 -10.77
C SER A 269 -24.21 7.77 -10.89
N ASN A 270 -24.79 7.61 -12.08
CA ASN A 270 -25.80 6.61 -12.43
C ASN A 270 -25.52 6.02 -13.83
N PRO A 271 -24.50 5.16 -13.95
CA PRO A 271 -24.23 4.53 -15.23
C PRO A 271 -25.36 3.56 -15.59
N VAL A 272 -25.84 3.61 -16.83
CA VAL A 272 -26.83 2.64 -17.36
C VAL A 272 -26.26 1.22 -17.32
N ASN A 273 -24.95 1.09 -17.55
CA ASN A 273 -24.20 -0.16 -17.45
C ASN A 273 -22.89 0.12 -16.68
N PRO A 274 -22.87 -0.15 -15.35
CA PRO A 274 -21.68 0.04 -14.54
C PRO A 274 -20.47 -0.78 -15.00
N ALA A 275 -20.67 -2.01 -15.46
CA ALA A 275 -19.61 -2.88 -15.98
C ALA A 275 -18.88 -2.25 -17.17
N ARG A 276 -19.59 -1.56 -18.07
CA ARG A 276 -18.97 -0.83 -19.18
C ARG A 276 -18.09 0.32 -18.69
N GLY A 277 -18.53 1.03 -17.65
CA GLY A 277 -17.71 2.06 -17.01
C GLY A 277 -16.40 1.47 -16.48
N MET A 278 -16.48 0.37 -15.73
CA MET A 278 -15.30 -0.33 -15.21
C MET A 278 -14.41 -0.86 -16.34
N PHE A 279 -14.98 -1.43 -17.39
CA PHE A 279 -14.26 -1.90 -18.57
C PHE A 279 -13.36 -0.81 -19.18
N LEU A 280 -13.93 0.38 -19.42
CA LEU A 280 -13.22 1.51 -20.04
C LEU A 280 -12.04 2.03 -19.20
N LYS A 281 -12.11 1.83 -17.87
CA LYS A 281 -11.07 2.27 -16.92
C LYS A 281 -10.02 1.18 -16.68
N ALA A 282 -10.48 -0.04 -16.41
CA ALA A 282 -9.63 -1.16 -16.01
C ALA A 282 -8.78 -1.70 -17.15
N LYS A 283 -9.32 -1.75 -18.38
CA LYS A 283 -8.65 -2.32 -19.56
C LYS A 283 -8.14 -3.76 -19.33
N ALA A 284 -8.81 -4.48 -18.44
CA ALA A 284 -8.53 -5.85 -18.04
C ALA A 284 -9.84 -6.48 -17.52
N HIS A 285 -9.85 -7.80 -17.36
CA HIS A 285 -11.00 -8.47 -16.75
C HIS A 285 -11.24 -7.94 -15.35
N VAL A 286 -12.46 -7.49 -15.07
CA VAL A 286 -12.78 -6.81 -13.81
C VAL A 286 -14.16 -7.15 -13.30
N LEU A 287 -14.27 -7.43 -12.00
CA LEU A 287 -15.54 -7.56 -11.28
C LEU A 287 -15.56 -6.54 -10.15
N GLY A 288 -16.69 -5.85 -9.98
CA GLY A 288 -16.89 -4.96 -8.83
C GLY A 288 -18.34 -4.82 -8.39
N GLY A 289 -18.53 -4.25 -7.21
CA GLY A 289 -19.83 -3.89 -6.63
C GLY A 289 -20.09 -2.40 -6.80
N HIS A 290 -20.32 -1.68 -5.69
CA HIS A 290 -20.38 -0.22 -5.54
C HIS A 290 -21.56 0.49 -6.22
N PHE A 291 -21.99 0.02 -7.39
CA PHE A 291 -23.08 0.62 -8.15
C PHE A 291 -24.43 -0.02 -7.86
N HIS A 292 -24.45 -1.10 -7.07
CA HIS A 292 -25.64 -1.82 -6.60
C HIS A 292 -26.53 -2.32 -7.75
N GLN A 293 -25.94 -2.56 -8.93
CA GLN A 293 -26.66 -2.92 -10.13
C GLN A 293 -25.88 -4.00 -10.87
N THR A 294 -26.54 -5.12 -11.12
CA THR A 294 -25.97 -6.22 -11.89
C THR A 294 -25.84 -5.82 -13.36
N SER A 295 -24.63 -5.92 -13.90
CA SER A 295 -24.40 -5.73 -15.34
C SER A 295 -23.15 -6.49 -15.83
N GLN A 296 -23.06 -6.66 -17.14
CA GLN A 296 -21.89 -7.25 -17.80
C GLN A 296 -21.59 -6.47 -19.07
N HIS A 297 -20.31 -6.37 -19.41
CA HIS A 297 -19.83 -5.82 -20.67
C HIS A 297 -18.66 -6.65 -21.18
N SER A 298 -18.58 -6.92 -22.48
CA SER A 298 -17.47 -7.67 -23.07
C SER A 298 -17.19 -7.18 -24.48
N GLU A 299 -15.92 -6.94 -24.78
CA GLU A 299 -15.46 -6.51 -26.10
C GLU A 299 -14.12 -7.19 -26.44
N LYS A 300 -13.83 -7.26 -27.74
CA LYS A 300 -12.56 -7.79 -28.25
C LYS A 300 -11.57 -6.65 -28.43
N SER A 301 -10.34 -6.82 -27.94
CA SER A 301 -9.24 -5.87 -28.17
C SER A 301 -8.68 -6.00 -29.60
N LEU A 302 -7.83 -5.07 -29.99
CA LEU A 302 -7.13 -5.08 -31.29
C LEU A 302 -6.31 -6.37 -31.46
N GLU A 303 -5.68 -6.83 -30.37
CA GLU A 303 -4.88 -8.06 -30.25
C GLU A 303 -5.74 -9.33 -30.20
N GLN A 304 -7.05 -9.20 -30.46
CA GLN A 304 -8.01 -10.29 -30.53
C GLN A 304 -8.31 -10.96 -29.18
N HIS A 305 -7.89 -10.37 -28.06
CA HIS A 305 -8.26 -10.84 -26.72
C HIS A 305 -9.67 -10.37 -26.35
N VAL A 306 -10.47 -11.24 -25.75
CA VAL A 306 -11.76 -10.83 -25.18
C VAL A 306 -11.50 -10.32 -23.77
N ILE A 307 -11.95 -9.10 -23.47
CA ILE A 307 -11.94 -8.52 -22.13
C ILE A 307 -13.38 -8.36 -21.68
N SER A 308 -13.64 -8.73 -20.44
CA SER A 308 -14.98 -8.77 -19.86
C SER A 308 -15.00 -8.09 -18.50
N ALA A 309 -16.05 -7.33 -18.24
CA ALA A 309 -16.27 -6.66 -16.97
C ALA A 309 -17.65 -7.03 -16.42
N TRP A 310 -17.76 -7.07 -15.09
CA TRP A 310 -18.99 -7.36 -14.36
C TRP A 310 -19.20 -6.35 -13.25
N SER A 311 -20.44 -5.94 -13.05
CA SER A 311 -20.88 -5.35 -11.79
C SER A 311 -21.89 -6.27 -11.12
N THR A 312 -21.79 -6.42 -9.80
CA THR A 312 -22.76 -7.15 -8.99
C THR A 312 -23.88 -6.23 -8.51
N GLY A 313 -25.02 -6.84 -8.14
CA GLY A 313 -26.01 -6.17 -7.30
C GLY A 313 -25.47 -5.91 -5.89
N CYS A 314 -26.34 -5.39 -5.02
CA CYS A 314 -26.03 -5.21 -3.60
C CYS A 314 -26.73 -6.26 -2.72
N LEU A 315 -26.44 -6.24 -1.42
CA LEU A 315 -27.12 -7.05 -0.41
C LEU A 315 -27.78 -6.18 0.66
N CYS A 316 -27.95 -4.88 0.36
CA CYS A 316 -28.54 -3.88 1.24
C CYS A 316 -29.98 -3.53 0.86
N ASP A 317 -30.61 -2.67 1.66
CA ASP A 317 -31.87 -2.02 1.32
C ASP A 317 -31.80 -1.35 -0.06
N LEU A 318 -32.82 -1.63 -0.88
CA LEU A 318 -32.96 -1.06 -2.23
C LEU A 318 -33.59 0.33 -2.21
N HIS A 319 -34.15 0.79 -1.09
CA HIS A 319 -34.82 2.09 -1.00
C HIS A 319 -34.27 2.96 0.15
N PRO A 320 -32.95 3.17 0.25
CA PRO A 320 -32.41 3.99 1.33
C PRO A 320 -32.86 5.44 1.19
N GLU A 321 -32.94 6.16 2.32
CA GLU A 321 -33.42 7.55 2.40
C GLU A 321 -32.68 8.51 1.44
N TYR A 322 -31.37 8.33 1.26
CA TYR A 322 -30.58 9.17 0.37
C TYR A 322 -30.78 8.87 -1.12
N ARG A 323 -31.44 7.75 -1.45
CA ARG A 323 -31.67 7.31 -2.83
C ARG A 323 -32.89 6.40 -2.97
N PRO A 324 -34.10 6.86 -2.63
CA PRO A 324 -35.29 6.01 -2.63
C PRO A 324 -35.69 5.54 -4.04
N LEU A 325 -35.37 6.34 -5.07
CA LEU A 325 -35.57 6.00 -6.48
C LEU A 325 -34.22 5.72 -7.13
N ASN A 326 -34.00 4.47 -7.51
CA ASN A 326 -32.77 4.00 -8.12
C ASN A 326 -33.03 2.73 -8.98
N PRO A 327 -32.06 2.30 -9.82
CA PRO A 327 -32.16 1.08 -10.60
C PRO A 327 -31.51 -0.14 -9.91
N TRP A 328 -31.35 -0.12 -8.59
CA TRP A 328 -30.60 -1.13 -7.88
C TRP A 328 -31.32 -2.47 -7.85
N ASN A 329 -30.54 -3.54 -7.72
CA ASN A 329 -31.06 -4.89 -7.53
C ASN A 329 -30.17 -5.66 -6.56
N HIS A 330 -30.75 -6.70 -5.96
CA HIS A 330 -29.98 -7.64 -5.16
C HIS A 330 -29.18 -8.60 -6.02
N GLY A 331 -27.96 -8.93 -5.61
CA GLY A 331 -27.10 -9.85 -6.34
C GLY A 331 -25.72 -10.01 -5.72
N PHE A 332 -25.01 -11.04 -6.15
CA PHE A 332 -23.66 -11.40 -5.71
C PHE A 332 -22.98 -12.20 -6.82
N ALA A 333 -21.72 -12.63 -6.62
CA ALA A 333 -21.05 -13.45 -7.63
C ALA A 333 -20.46 -14.73 -7.06
N PHE A 334 -20.39 -15.75 -7.91
CA PHE A 334 -19.65 -16.96 -7.67
C PHE A 334 -18.62 -17.15 -8.80
N VAL A 335 -17.35 -17.36 -8.44
CA VAL A 335 -16.25 -17.43 -9.40
C VAL A 335 -15.49 -18.73 -9.24
N ILE A 336 -15.31 -19.44 -10.35
CA ILE A 336 -14.48 -20.64 -10.43
C ILE A 336 -13.21 -20.29 -11.18
N THR A 337 -12.04 -20.64 -10.63
CA THR A 337 -10.75 -20.53 -11.32
C THR A 337 -10.10 -21.88 -11.57
N ASP A 338 -9.20 -21.96 -12.54
CA ASP A 338 -8.35 -23.11 -12.83
C ASP A 338 -6.85 -22.84 -12.50
N ASP A 339 -6.01 -23.86 -12.70
CA ASP A 339 -4.56 -23.80 -12.45
C ASP A 339 -3.83 -22.76 -13.32
N GLU A 340 -4.33 -22.46 -14.53
CA GLU A 340 -3.74 -21.50 -15.47
C GLU A 340 -4.27 -20.07 -15.23
N GLY A 341 -5.11 -19.89 -14.20
CA GLY A 341 -5.77 -18.63 -13.88
C GLY A 341 -6.90 -18.27 -14.84
N GLY A 342 -7.34 -19.20 -15.69
CA GLY A 342 -8.63 -19.11 -16.36
C GLY A 342 -9.75 -19.07 -15.32
N PHE A 343 -10.89 -18.46 -15.69
CA PHE A 343 -11.97 -18.22 -14.75
C PHE A 343 -13.35 -18.22 -15.41
N HIS A 344 -14.36 -18.56 -14.62
CA HIS A 344 -15.77 -18.47 -14.95
C HIS A 344 -16.49 -17.63 -13.88
N VAL A 345 -17.28 -16.63 -14.31
CA VAL A 345 -18.05 -15.75 -13.42
C VAL A 345 -19.53 -16.05 -13.57
N GLU A 346 -20.15 -16.48 -12.48
CA GLU A 346 -21.60 -16.50 -12.30
C GLU A 346 -22.01 -15.21 -11.60
N ASN A 347 -22.57 -14.25 -12.35
CA ASN A 347 -23.05 -12.97 -11.82
C ASN A 347 -24.54 -13.08 -11.47
N LEU A 348 -24.80 -13.50 -10.24
CA LEU A 348 -26.09 -13.99 -9.79
C LEU A 348 -26.98 -12.83 -9.33
N ARG A 349 -28.26 -12.89 -9.67
CA ARG A 349 -29.28 -11.93 -9.23
C ARG A 349 -30.24 -12.58 -8.25
N ILE A 350 -30.72 -11.80 -7.30
CA ILE A 350 -31.81 -12.22 -6.42
C ILE A 350 -33.06 -11.47 -6.87
N VAL A 351 -34.07 -12.22 -7.33
CA VAL A 351 -35.32 -11.68 -7.85
C VAL A 351 -36.47 -12.44 -7.20
N MET A 352 -37.32 -11.73 -6.45
CA MET A 352 -38.48 -12.29 -5.77
C MET A 352 -38.12 -13.53 -4.91
N GLY A 353 -37.10 -13.39 -4.06
CA GLY A 353 -36.66 -14.45 -3.14
C GLY A 353 -35.95 -15.64 -3.80
N LYS A 354 -35.50 -15.50 -5.06
CA LYS A 354 -34.81 -16.58 -5.80
C LYS A 354 -33.52 -16.11 -6.45
N VAL A 355 -32.50 -16.96 -6.40
CA VAL A 355 -31.19 -16.76 -7.04
C VAL A 355 -31.25 -17.22 -8.51
N TRP A 356 -30.77 -16.39 -9.42
CA TRP A 356 -30.75 -16.60 -10.88
C TRP A 356 -29.40 -16.33 -11.51
#